data_AF-K1T4M4-F1
#
_entry.id   AF-K1T4M4-F1
#
_cell.length_a   1.000
_cell.length_b   1.000
_cell.length_c   1.000
_cell.angle_alpha   90.00
_cell.angle_beta   90.00
_cell.angle_gamma   90.00
#
_symmetry.space_group_name_H-M   'P 1'
#
loop_
_entity.id
_entity.type
_entity.pdbx_description
1 polymer ?
#
loop_
_entity_poly.entity_id
_entity_poly.type
_entity_poly.pdbx_seq_one_letter_code
_entity_poly.pdbx_strand_id
1 'polypeptide(L)'
;ADYMVECSGEFPTVKQGKAAELEEVVITPFIRYMNRMKTDDSYEQFGKAVSQLKATEKKWKSYKRIIDLFRSNSECLVQEIQKEFSRQYFQCRDESEVLRAVHMIEVHGFYSALKKDILDNLSFSAGIMKLDSVQLKSLVDFLNSHDGYHFEELQDLIYKVYDDFIKIYQRLIPALALQYCKDDSFDFEVEGSTTSSFDNVKQFYLDVYEALGNLLVIPVALNNIKYRADANSMNPLEKNVSSLEDYIKLTKASRYHFCLNTEVYTDFLDVVVNAKLRNAIGHNDVECDAVSQVI
;
A
#
# COMPACT_ATOMS: atom_id res chain seq x y z
N ALA A 1 24.58 -31.53 10.72
CA ALA A 1 23.98 -30.38 11.44
C ALA A 1 22.65 -30.85 11.98
N ASP A 2 22.26 -30.45 13.19
CA ASP A 2 20.99 -30.93 13.79
C ASP A 2 19.76 -30.18 13.25
N TYR A 3 19.99 -28.99 12.69
CA TYR A 3 18.98 -28.12 12.10
C TYR A 3 19.42 -27.62 10.73
N MET A 4 18.44 -27.31 9.88
CA MET A 4 18.63 -26.70 8.57
C MET A 4 17.80 -25.42 8.45
N VAL A 5 18.40 -24.40 7.84
CA VAL A 5 17.75 -23.12 7.53
C VAL A 5 17.94 -22.85 6.05
N GLU A 6 16.84 -22.60 5.35
CA GLU A 6 16.85 -22.21 3.96
C GLU A 6 16.77 -20.68 3.85
N CYS A 7 17.67 -20.06 3.08
CA CYS A 7 17.78 -18.61 3.00
C CYS A 7 17.46 -18.08 1.60
N SER A 8 16.56 -17.10 1.52
CA SER A 8 16.28 -16.35 0.30
C SER A 8 15.84 -14.92 0.65
N GLY A 9 16.42 -13.94 -0.04
CA GLY A 9 16.00 -12.54 0.07
C GLY A 9 14.81 -12.20 -0.83
N GLU A 10 14.50 -13.06 -1.79
CA GLU A 10 13.53 -12.78 -2.85
C GLU A 10 12.22 -13.55 -2.66
N PHE A 11 12.31 -14.71 -2.02
CA PHE A 11 11.23 -15.69 -1.97
C PHE A 11 11.06 -16.19 -0.54
N PRO A 12 9.82 -16.45 -0.09
CA PRO A 12 9.62 -17.22 1.12
C PRO A 12 10.31 -18.59 1.04
N THR A 13 10.69 -19.08 2.20
CA THR A 13 11.52 -20.28 2.39
C THR A 13 10.82 -21.23 3.34
N VAL A 14 11.20 -22.51 3.30
CA VAL A 14 10.82 -23.45 4.35
C VAL A 14 11.35 -22.92 5.69
N LYS A 15 10.49 -22.90 6.70
CA LYS A 15 10.84 -22.48 8.06
C LYS A 15 11.93 -23.40 8.62
N GLN A 16 12.69 -22.89 9.60
CA GLN A 16 13.76 -23.66 10.19
C GLN A 16 13.23 -24.95 10.84
N GLY A 17 13.96 -26.05 10.68
CA GLY A 17 13.55 -27.37 11.18
C GLY A 17 14.73 -28.31 11.34
N LYS A 18 14.47 -29.52 11.84
CA LYS A 18 15.54 -30.51 12.03
C LYS A 18 16.06 -30.98 10.67
N ALA A 19 17.37 -31.17 10.57
CA ALA A 19 17.98 -31.57 9.31
C ALA A 19 17.40 -32.88 8.75
N ALA A 20 17.15 -33.88 9.61
CA ALA A 20 16.56 -35.16 9.19
C ALA A 20 15.12 -35.03 8.64
N GLU A 21 14.37 -33.99 9.03
CA GLU A 21 13.01 -33.72 8.54
C GLU A 21 13.04 -32.90 7.24
N LEU A 22 14.13 -32.18 6.99
CA LEU A 22 14.28 -31.27 5.85
C LEU A 22 15.28 -31.78 4.79
N GLU A 23 15.88 -32.95 4.98
CA GLU A 23 16.80 -33.59 4.02
C GLU A 23 16.15 -33.82 2.65
N GLU A 24 14.81 -33.89 2.58
CA GLU A 24 14.04 -34.03 1.33
C GLU A 24 13.80 -32.69 0.60
N VAL A 25 14.18 -31.55 1.18
CA VAL A 25 14.12 -30.23 0.52
C VAL A 25 15.30 -30.11 -0.45
N VAL A 26 15.25 -30.88 -1.53
CA VAL A 26 16.31 -30.92 -2.56
C VAL A 26 16.16 -29.78 -3.57
N ILE A 27 14.95 -29.21 -3.68
CA ILE A 27 14.61 -28.17 -4.65
C ILE A 27 14.79 -26.79 -4.03
N THR A 28 15.64 -25.97 -4.65
CA THR A 28 15.93 -24.59 -4.19
C THR A 28 14.66 -23.73 -4.19
N PRO A 29 14.59 -22.65 -3.36
CA PRO A 29 13.48 -21.72 -3.38
C PRO A 29 13.16 -21.24 -4.79
N PHE A 30 14.18 -20.82 -5.55
CA PHE A 30 13.99 -20.36 -6.92
C PHE A 30 13.21 -21.35 -7.79
N ILE A 31 13.62 -22.63 -7.80
CA ILE A 31 12.95 -23.65 -8.64
C ILE A 31 11.52 -23.90 -8.15
N ARG A 32 11.28 -23.93 -6.84
CA ARG A 32 9.90 -24.08 -6.30
C ARG A 32 9.02 -22.91 -6.74
N TYR A 33 9.53 -21.69 -6.67
CA TYR A 33 8.80 -20.48 -7.02
C TYR A 33 8.49 -20.38 -8.50
N MET A 34 9.42 -20.75 -9.37
CA MET A 34 9.17 -20.79 -10.81
C MET A 34 7.97 -21.67 -11.18
N ASN A 35 7.75 -22.79 -10.47
CA ASN A 35 6.60 -23.66 -10.69
C ASN A 35 5.26 -23.08 -10.15
N ARG A 36 5.35 -22.12 -9.21
CA ARG A 36 4.19 -21.50 -8.55
C ARG A 36 3.76 -20.19 -9.21
N MET A 37 4.56 -19.62 -10.12
CA MET A 37 4.23 -18.38 -10.85
C MET A 37 2.86 -18.44 -11.54
N LYS A 38 2.09 -17.34 -11.53
CA LYS A 38 0.76 -17.25 -12.15
C LYS A 38 0.83 -17.41 -13.67
N THR A 39 1.84 -16.82 -14.28
CA THR A 39 2.07 -16.75 -15.74
C THR A 39 3.55 -16.90 -16.06
N ASP A 40 3.87 -17.20 -17.33
CA ASP A 40 5.26 -17.30 -17.80
C ASP A 40 6.06 -15.99 -17.60
N ASP A 41 5.39 -14.84 -17.64
CA ASP A 41 6.00 -13.52 -17.46
C ASP A 41 6.11 -13.08 -15.99
N SER A 42 5.51 -13.81 -15.05
CA SER A 42 5.37 -13.37 -13.64
C SER A 42 6.72 -13.12 -12.96
N TYR A 43 7.73 -13.96 -13.22
CA TYR A 43 9.07 -13.74 -12.67
C TYR A 43 9.74 -12.48 -13.24
N GLU A 44 9.59 -12.22 -14.55
CA GLU A 44 10.12 -11.00 -15.16
C GLU A 44 9.42 -9.75 -14.60
N GLN A 45 8.11 -9.81 -14.41
CA GLN A 45 7.32 -8.74 -13.81
C GLN A 45 7.74 -8.46 -12.37
N PHE A 46 7.94 -9.51 -11.56
CA PHE A 46 8.48 -9.39 -10.21
C PHE A 46 9.87 -8.74 -10.21
N GLY A 47 10.79 -9.20 -11.05
CA GLY A 47 12.13 -8.62 -11.18
C GLY A 47 12.10 -7.14 -11.59
N LYS A 48 11.19 -6.76 -12.49
CA LYS A 48 10.96 -5.35 -12.88
C LYS A 48 10.45 -4.53 -11.70
N ALA A 49 9.49 -5.03 -10.93
CA ALA A 49 8.95 -4.33 -9.76
C ALA A 49 10.03 -4.10 -8.69
N VAL A 50 10.80 -5.14 -8.33
CA VAL A 50 11.90 -5.01 -7.36
C VAL A 50 12.99 -4.05 -7.87
N SER A 51 13.33 -4.12 -9.16
CA SER A 51 14.28 -3.19 -9.77
C SER A 51 13.78 -1.74 -9.74
N GLN A 52 12.49 -1.51 -9.96
CA GLN A 52 11.88 -0.19 -9.85
C GLN A 52 11.93 0.33 -8.42
N LEU A 53 11.54 -0.46 -7.42
CA LEU A 53 11.64 -0.08 -6.01
C LEU A 53 13.08 0.29 -5.60
N LYS A 54 14.06 -0.48 -6.07
CA LYS A 54 15.50 -0.16 -5.85
C LYS A 54 15.91 1.16 -6.54
N ALA A 55 15.35 1.46 -7.71
CA ALA A 55 15.60 2.74 -8.37
C ALA A 55 14.93 3.90 -7.60
N THR A 56 13.72 3.68 -7.07
CA THR A 56 13.01 4.63 -6.20
C THR A 56 13.82 4.93 -4.94
N GLU A 57 14.29 3.90 -4.22
CA GLU A 57 15.13 4.07 -3.02
C GLU A 57 16.34 4.98 -3.30
N LYS A 58 17.07 4.74 -4.39
CA LYS A 58 18.24 5.55 -4.78
C LYS A 58 17.89 7.02 -5.03
N LYS A 59 16.70 7.30 -5.55
CA LYS A 59 16.20 8.64 -5.86
C LYS A 59 15.39 9.27 -4.73
N TRP A 60 15.07 8.52 -3.68
CA TRP A 60 14.09 8.92 -2.67
C TRP A 60 14.43 10.25 -2.01
N LYS A 61 15.71 10.53 -1.76
CA LYS A 61 16.15 11.82 -1.21
C LYS A 61 15.78 13.01 -2.11
N SER A 62 15.87 12.83 -3.43
CA SER A 62 15.49 13.85 -4.41
C SER A 62 13.97 14.00 -4.47
N TYR A 63 13.25 12.88 -4.52
CA TYR A 63 11.78 12.86 -4.51
C TYR A 63 11.20 13.51 -3.25
N LYS A 64 11.73 13.16 -2.07
CA LYS A 64 11.34 13.77 -0.79
C LYS A 64 11.56 15.27 -0.78
N ARG A 65 12.68 15.75 -1.31
CA ARG A 65 12.93 17.19 -1.44
C ARG A 65 11.88 17.88 -2.32
N ILE A 66 11.49 17.27 -3.44
CA ILE A 66 10.42 17.82 -4.30
C ILE A 66 9.10 17.86 -3.52
N ILE A 67 8.76 16.79 -2.80
CA ILE A 67 7.55 16.71 -1.97
C ILE A 67 7.55 17.81 -0.89
N ASP A 68 8.66 17.99 -0.16
CA ASP A 68 8.77 19.01 0.89
C ASP A 68 8.67 20.43 0.32
N LEU A 69 9.25 20.68 -0.86
CA LEU A 69 9.14 21.97 -1.55
C LEU A 69 7.72 22.23 -2.07
N PHE A 70 7.02 21.18 -2.51
CA PHE A 70 5.63 21.27 -2.93
C PHE A 70 4.73 21.64 -1.75
N ARG A 71 4.88 20.94 -0.63
CA ARG A 71 4.15 21.22 0.61
C ARG A 71 4.36 22.63 1.16
N SER A 72 5.59 23.15 1.05
CA SER A 72 5.92 24.51 1.53
C SER A 72 5.61 25.62 0.51
N ASN A 73 4.99 25.27 -0.63
CA ASN A 73 4.73 26.18 -1.76
C ASN A 73 5.98 26.99 -2.16
N SER A 74 7.13 26.31 -2.22
CA SER A 74 8.42 26.97 -2.42
C SER A 74 8.66 27.36 -3.88
N GLU A 75 9.19 28.58 -4.10
CA GLU A 75 9.61 29.07 -5.41
C GLU A 75 10.70 28.20 -6.08
N CYS A 76 11.44 27.41 -5.29
CA CYS A 76 12.48 26.51 -5.81
C CYS A 76 11.94 25.19 -6.36
N LEU A 77 10.66 24.87 -6.16
CA LEU A 77 10.05 23.59 -6.53
C LEU A 77 10.28 23.23 -8.00
N VAL A 78 9.94 24.16 -8.91
CA VAL A 78 10.02 23.93 -10.35
C VAL A 78 11.45 23.58 -10.79
N GLN A 79 12.46 24.22 -10.19
CA GLN A 79 13.85 23.95 -10.53
C GLN A 79 14.27 22.54 -10.09
N GLU A 80 13.81 22.06 -8.94
CA GLU A 80 14.13 20.71 -8.47
C GLU A 80 13.38 19.64 -9.28
N ILE A 81 12.12 19.87 -9.65
CA ILE A 81 11.38 18.99 -10.56
C ILE A 81 12.12 18.84 -11.89
N GLN A 82 12.55 19.96 -12.49
CA GLN A 82 13.24 19.96 -13.79
C GLN A 82 14.61 19.25 -13.75
N LYS A 83 15.29 19.28 -12.60
CA LYS A 83 16.55 18.54 -12.39
C LYS A 83 16.30 17.03 -12.35
N GLU A 84 15.21 16.59 -11.70
CA GLU A 84 14.92 15.17 -11.51
C GLU A 84 14.33 14.51 -12.77
N PHE A 85 13.35 15.17 -13.41
CA PHE A 85 12.58 14.58 -14.50
C PHE A 85 12.91 15.09 -15.91
N SER A 86 13.95 15.92 -16.04
CA SER A 86 14.33 16.63 -17.27
C SER A 86 13.32 17.68 -17.74
N ARG A 87 13.82 18.89 -17.97
CA ARG A 87 13.07 20.07 -18.41
C ARG A 87 12.30 19.87 -19.72
N GLN A 88 12.74 18.95 -20.59
CA GLN A 88 12.08 18.69 -21.86
C GLN A 88 10.66 18.11 -21.65
N TYR A 89 10.47 17.30 -20.61
CA TYR A 89 9.21 16.61 -20.34
C TYR A 89 8.37 17.31 -19.26
N PHE A 90 9.03 18.00 -18.31
CA PHE A 90 8.38 18.68 -17.19
C PHE A 90 8.72 20.17 -17.18
N GLN A 91 7.97 20.95 -17.97
CA GLN A 91 8.17 22.39 -18.08
C GLN A 91 7.60 23.15 -16.87
N CYS A 92 6.54 22.62 -16.24
CA CYS A 92 5.89 23.19 -15.06
C CYS A 92 5.42 24.63 -15.28
N ARG A 93 4.64 24.86 -16.34
CA ARG A 93 4.15 26.17 -16.76
C ARG A 93 3.00 26.70 -15.91
N ASP A 94 2.27 25.80 -15.27
CA ASP A 94 1.12 26.08 -14.42
C ASP A 94 1.03 25.06 -13.26
N GLU A 95 0.09 25.30 -12.35
CA GLU A 95 -0.12 24.46 -11.17
C GLU A 95 -0.49 23.01 -11.52
N SER A 96 -1.24 22.79 -12.61
CA SER A 96 -1.60 21.43 -13.06
C SER A 96 -0.37 20.67 -13.55
N GLU A 97 0.55 21.33 -14.24
CA GLU A 97 1.82 20.71 -14.63
C GLU A 97 2.72 20.40 -13.44
N VAL A 98 2.72 21.26 -12.42
CA VAL A 98 3.44 21.01 -11.16
C VAL A 98 2.83 19.81 -10.43
N LEU A 99 1.51 19.78 -10.26
CA LEU A 99 0.78 18.67 -9.63
C LEU A 99 1.04 17.36 -10.36
N ARG A 100 0.97 17.36 -11.69
CA ARG A 100 1.30 16.20 -12.51
C ARG A 100 2.73 15.73 -12.27
N ALA A 101 3.69 16.65 -12.20
CA ALA A 101 5.09 16.31 -11.97
C ALA A 101 5.32 15.68 -10.60
N VAL A 102 4.70 16.23 -9.55
CA VAL A 102 4.74 15.65 -8.20
C VAL A 102 4.07 14.27 -8.19
N HIS A 103 2.90 14.12 -8.82
CA HIS A 103 2.23 12.84 -8.93
C HIS A 103 3.06 11.78 -9.68
N MET A 104 3.90 12.19 -10.65
CA MET A 104 4.81 11.24 -11.32
C MET A 104 5.84 10.61 -10.39
N ILE A 105 6.13 11.20 -9.21
CA ILE A 105 6.90 10.55 -8.16
C ILE A 105 6.16 9.31 -7.66
N GLU A 106 4.85 9.42 -7.42
CA GLU A 106 4.01 8.33 -6.93
C GLU A 106 3.87 7.23 -7.99
N VAL A 107 3.64 7.64 -9.25
CA VAL A 107 3.48 6.73 -10.39
C VAL A 107 4.74 5.91 -10.63
N HIS A 108 5.90 6.56 -10.80
CA HIS A 108 7.15 5.85 -11.08
C HIS A 108 7.74 5.21 -9.82
N GLY A 109 7.54 5.85 -8.67
CA GLY A 109 8.13 5.47 -7.40
C GLY A 109 7.48 4.23 -6.80
N PHE A 110 6.16 4.15 -6.87
CA PHE A 110 5.36 3.16 -6.13
C PHE A 110 4.36 2.44 -7.01
N TYR A 111 3.45 3.14 -7.70
CA TYR A 111 2.34 2.46 -8.40
C TYR A 111 2.80 1.50 -9.47
N SER A 112 3.80 1.88 -10.26
CA SER A 112 4.34 1.02 -11.32
C SER A 112 4.85 -0.33 -10.80
N ALA A 113 5.39 -0.37 -9.58
CA ALA A 113 5.95 -1.56 -8.97
C ALA A 113 4.96 -2.33 -8.09
N LEU A 114 4.08 -1.61 -7.37
CA LEU A 114 3.22 -2.18 -6.34
C LEU A 114 1.79 -2.46 -6.80
N LYS A 115 1.28 -1.70 -7.77
CA LYS A 115 -0.13 -1.77 -8.18
C LYS A 115 -0.35 -1.19 -9.58
N LYS A 116 0.37 -1.75 -10.57
CA LYS A 116 0.38 -1.26 -11.95
C LYS A 116 -1.00 -1.34 -12.61
N ASP A 117 -1.80 -2.32 -12.21
CA ASP A 117 -3.18 -2.53 -12.64
C ASP A 117 -4.08 -1.30 -12.45
N ILE A 118 -3.83 -0.46 -11.43
CA ILE A 118 -4.54 0.81 -11.26
C ILE A 118 -4.24 1.78 -12.42
N LEU A 119 -2.98 1.83 -12.87
CA LEU A 119 -2.56 2.69 -13.97
C LEU A 119 -3.16 2.25 -15.31
N ASP A 120 -3.34 0.94 -15.48
CA ASP A 120 -3.91 0.34 -16.68
C ASP A 120 -5.46 0.40 -16.69
N ASN A 121 -6.10 0.62 -15.53
CA ASN A 121 -7.55 0.73 -15.40
C ASN A 121 -8.07 2.16 -15.64
N LEU A 122 -8.10 2.57 -16.91
CA LEU A 122 -8.64 3.88 -17.32
C LEU A 122 -10.11 4.10 -16.91
N SER A 123 -10.89 3.02 -16.73
CA SER A 123 -12.29 3.13 -16.33
C SER A 123 -12.45 3.62 -14.89
N PHE A 124 -11.47 3.32 -14.03
CA PHE A 124 -11.45 3.74 -12.64
C PHE A 124 -11.33 5.28 -12.53
N SER A 125 -10.31 5.85 -13.16
CA SER A 125 -10.06 7.30 -13.16
C SER A 125 -11.14 8.06 -13.92
N ALA A 126 -11.57 7.55 -15.09
CA ALA A 126 -12.68 8.14 -15.84
C ALA A 126 -14.01 8.10 -15.06
N GLY A 127 -14.19 7.12 -14.17
CA GLY A 127 -15.34 7.03 -13.28
C GLY A 127 -15.40 8.21 -12.30
N ILE A 128 -14.28 8.57 -11.68
CA ILE A 128 -14.20 9.68 -10.73
C ILE A 128 -14.54 11.01 -11.41
N MET A 129 -14.04 11.22 -12.64
CA MET A 129 -14.31 12.43 -13.43
C MET A 129 -15.79 12.59 -13.84
N LYS A 130 -16.59 11.53 -13.75
CA LYS A 130 -18.03 11.53 -14.06
C LYS A 130 -18.91 11.72 -12.83
N LEU A 131 -18.33 11.72 -11.63
CA LEU A 131 -19.08 11.96 -10.41
C LEU A 131 -19.62 13.39 -10.36
N ASP A 132 -20.71 13.58 -9.63
CA ASP A 132 -21.34 14.88 -9.49
C ASP A 132 -20.38 15.88 -8.82
N SER A 133 -20.13 17.00 -9.49
CA SER A 133 -19.14 17.99 -9.06
C SER A 133 -19.59 18.76 -7.80
N VAL A 134 -20.90 18.90 -7.58
CA VAL A 134 -21.44 19.53 -6.37
C VAL A 134 -21.19 18.63 -5.17
N GLN A 135 -21.41 17.33 -5.32
CA GLN A 135 -21.12 16.33 -4.29
C GLN A 135 -19.62 16.18 -4.02
N LEU A 136 -18.78 16.20 -5.06
CA LEU A 136 -17.32 16.22 -4.88
C LEU A 136 -16.88 17.46 -4.11
N LYS A 137 -17.42 18.64 -4.43
CA LYS A 137 -17.13 19.86 -3.68
C LYS A 137 -17.59 19.76 -2.22
N SER A 138 -18.80 19.24 -1.99
CA SER A 138 -19.32 18.98 -0.64
C SER A 138 -18.40 18.05 0.17
N LEU A 139 -17.86 17.00 -0.46
CA LEU A 139 -16.87 16.13 0.16
C LEU A 139 -15.58 16.90 0.51
N VAL A 140 -15.10 17.77 -0.39
CA VAL A 140 -13.91 18.59 -0.10
C VAL A 140 -14.15 19.53 1.07
N ASP A 141 -15.29 20.21 1.10
CA ASP A 141 -15.67 21.12 2.17
C ASP A 141 -15.83 20.35 3.50
N PHE A 142 -16.38 19.13 3.46
CA PHE A 142 -16.45 18.24 4.63
C PHE A 142 -15.04 17.90 5.14
N LEU A 143 -14.16 17.39 4.28
CA LEU A 143 -12.80 16.99 4.69
C LEU A 143 -12.01 18.16 5.29
N ASN A 144 -12.07 19.34 4.67
CA ASN A 144 -11.35 20.54 5.13
C ASN A 144 -12.00 21.24 6.34
N SER A 145 -13.12 20.73 6.86
CA SER A 145 -13.73 21.23 8.10
C SER A 145 -13.46 20.34 9.32
N HIS A 146 -12.69 19.26 9.14
CA HIS A 146 -12.38 18.29 10.19
C HIS A 146 -10.87 18.09 10.37
N ASP A 147 -10.37 18.44 11.55
CA ASP A 147 -8.97 18.23 11.94
C ASP A 147 -8.55 16.76 11.71
N GLY A 148 -7.38 16.56 11.11
CA GLY A 148 -6.85 15.25 10.74
C GLY A 148 -7.38 14.67 9.43
N TYR A 149 -8.29 15.38 8.74
CA TYR A 149 -8.85 14.98 7.45
C TYR A 149 -8.71 16.05 6.36
N HIS A 150 -8.04 17.17 6.65
CA HIS A 150 -7.73 18.13 5.60
C HIS A 150 -6.92 17.42 4.52
N PHE A 151 -7.10 17.80 3.24
CA PHE A 151 -6.40 17.12 2.14
C PHE A 151 -4.88 17.10 2.32
N GLU A 152 -4.33 18.19 2.83
CA GLU A 152 -2.89 18.30 3.14
C GLU A 152 -2.46 17.29 4.22
N GLU A 153 -3.26 17.09 5.26
CA GLU A 153 -2.98 16.12 6.33
C GLU A 153 -3.09 14.67 5.85
N LEU A 154 -4.11 14.38 5.03
CA LEU A 154 -4.27 13.05 4.41
C LEU A 154 -3.14 12.76 3.42
N GLN A 155 -2.70 13.76 2.66
CA GLN A 155 -1.55 13.64 1.77
C GLN A 155 -0.24 13.44 2.56
N ASP A 156 -0.05 14.17 3.65
CA ASP A 156 1.10 14.01 4.55
C ASP A 156 1.18 12.60 5.14
N LEU A 157 0.03 12.02 5.46
CA LEU A 157 -0.07 10.65 5.94
C LEU A 157 0.42 9.65 4.89
N ILE A 158 0.07 9.85 3.61
CA ILE A 158 0.56 9.03 2.48
C ILE A 158 2.08 9.19 2.35
N TYR A 159 2.60 10.41 2.39
CA TYR A 159 4.04 10.66 2.24
C TYR A 159 4.86 10.09 3.40
N LYS A 160 4.32 10.09 4.62
CA LYS A 160 4.94 9.40 5.75
C LYS A 160 5.01 7.89 5.49
N VAL A 161 3.91 7.28 5.05
CA VAL A 161 3.88 5.84 4.71
C VAL A 161 4.89 5.51 3.61
N TYR A 162 5.05 6.36 2.59
CA TYR A 162 6.08 6.16 1.56
C TYR A 162 7.50 6.23 2.14
N ASP A 163 7.79 7.19 3.01
CA ASP A 163 9.10 7.31 3.65
C ASP A 163 9.44 6.07 4.50
N ASP A 164 8.45 5.56 5.24
CA ASP A 164 8.62 4.37 6.06
C ASP A 164 8.71 3.08 5.22
N PHE A 165 7.93 2.99 4.15
CA PHE A 165 8.00 1.87 3.21
C PHE A 165 9.38 1.75 2.57
N ILE A 166 9.97 2.85 2.09
CA ILE A 166 11.31 2.84 1.48
C ILE A 166 12.39 2.34 2.45
N LYS A 167 12.23 2.52 3.77
CA LYS A 167 13.18 2.01 4.77
C LYS A 167 13.08 0.50 4.96
N ILE A 168 11.94 -0.11 4.63
CA ILE A 168 11.67 -1.51 4.98
C ILE A 168 11.34 -2.41 3.79
N TYR A 169 11.11 -1.88 2.58
CA TYR A 169 10.58 -2.65 1.44
C TYR A 169 11.40 -3.90 1.13
N GLN A 170 12.72 -3.88 1.33
CA GLN A 170 13.59 -5.03 1.13
C GLN A 170 13.18 -6.23 1.99
N ARG A 171 12.68 -5.97 3.20
CA ARG A 171 12.16 -6.98 4.14
C ARG A 171 10.81 -7.54 3.73
N LEU A 172 10.11 -6.84 2.83
CA LEU A 172 8.81 -7.21 2.28
C LEU A 172 8.91 -7.86 0.90
N ILE A 173 10.10 -7.94 0.28
CA ILE A 173 10.29 -8.56 -1.04
C ILE A 173 9.73 -9.99 -1.09
N PRO A 174 9.97 -10.87 -0.09
CA PRO A 174 9.35 -12.20 -0.07
C PRO A 174 7.82 -12.14 -0.12
N ALA A 175 7.19 -11.21 0.60
CA ALA A 175 5.74 -11.02 0.57
C ALA A 175 5.26 -10.43 -0.77
N LEU A 176 6.04 -9.53 -1.38
CA LEU A 176 5.76 -8.98 -2.70
C LEU A 176 5.77 -10.08 -3.78
N ALA A 177 6.69 -11.05 -3.68
CA ALA A 177 6.77 -12.18 -4.62
C ALA A 177 5.47 -13.01 -4.68
N LEU A 178 4.72 -13.07 -3.56
CA LEU A 178 3.45 -13.80 -3.50
C LEU A 178 2.42 -13.26 -4.50
N GLN A 179 2.44 -11.96 -4.80
CA GLN A 179 1.49 -11.34 -5.75
C GLN A 179 1.63 -11.89 -7.19
N TYR A 180 2.80 -12.45 -7.51
CA TYR A 180 3.15 -13.01 -8.83
C TYR A 180 2.97 -14.54 -8.89
N CYS A 181 2.56 -15.17 -7.79
CA CYS A 181 2.40 -16.62 -7.66
C CYS A 181 0.93 -17.00 -7.54
N LYS A 182 0.54 -18.18 -8.04
CA LYS A 182 -0.84 -18.70 -8.01
C LYS A 182 -1.43 -18.59 -6.61
N ASP A 183 -2.72 -18.30 -6.55
CA ASP A 183 -3.44 -18.27 -5.28
C ASP A 183 -3.37 -19.67 -4.64
N ASP A 184 -3.32 -19.72 -3.31
CA ASP A 184 -3.19 -20.95 -2.51
C ASP A 184 -1.96 -21.83 -2.83
N SER A 185 -0.92 -21.27 -3.46
CA SER A 185 0.31 -22.03 -3.81
C SER A 185 1.36 -22.10 -2.70
N PHE A 186 1.07 -21.54 -1.52
CA PHE A 186 1.95 -21.52 -0.36
C PHE A 186 1.26 -22.09 0.86
N ASP A 187 2.03 -22.83 1.64
CA ASP A 187 1.62 -23.29 2.96
C ASP A 187 2.32 -22.44 4.02
N PHE A 188 1.62 -21.46 4.59
CA PHE A 188 2.18 -20.56 5.61
C PHE A 188 2.42 -21.24 6.96
N GLU A 189 1.98 -22.49 7.17
CA GLU A 189 2.38 -23.27 8.35
C GLU A 189 3.83 -23.75 8.20
N VAL A 190 4.26 -24.06 6.98
CA VAL A 190 5.59 -24.63 6.66
C VAL A 190 6.55 -23.58 6.10
N GLU A 191 6.03 -22.58 5.38
CA GLU A 191 6.80 -21.57 4.65
C GLU A 191 6.69 -20.20 5.33
N GLY A 192 7.77 -19.44 5.28
CA GLY A 192 7.87 -18.13 5.92
C GLY A 192 9.02 -17.30 5.38
N SER A 193 9.48 -16.31 6.14
CA SER A 193 10.62 -15.47 5.76
C SER A 193 11.82 -15.76 6.66
N THR A 194 12.99 -15.93 6.07
CA THR A 194 14.26 -16.04 6.81
C THR A 194 15.10 -14.77 6.74
N THR A 195 14.67 -13.77 5.96
CA THR A 195 15.37 -12.49 5.78
C THR A 195 14.63 -11.31 6.41
N SER A 196 13.46 -11.54 7.00
CA SER A 196 12.72 -10.58 7.81
C SER A 196 12.14 -11.24 9.05
N SER A 197 11.87 -10.43 10.08
CA SER A 197 11.26 -10.86 11.34
C SER A 197 10.00 -10.05 11.59
N PHE A 198 9.13 -10.53 12.48
CA PHE A 198 7.94 -9.79 12.89
C PHE A 198 8.28 -8.40 13.45
N ASP A 199 9.28 -8.31 14.32
CA ASP A 199 9.74 -7.03 14.90
C ASP A 199 10.19 -6.02 13.85
N ASN A 200 10.72 -6.52 12.73
CA ASN A 200 11.20 -5.68 11.65
C ASN A 200 10.08 -4.99 10.86
N VAL A 201 8.85 -5.50 10.93
CA VAL A 201 7.71 -5.05 10.09
C VAL A 201 6.48 -4.63 10.89
N LYS A 202 6.34 -5.04 12.16
CA LYS A 202 5.14 -4.82 12.97
C LYS A 202 4.74 -3.34 13.09
N GLN A 203 5.72 -2.44 13.26
CA GLN A 203 5.45 -1.01 13.38
C GLN A 203 4.91 -0.45 12.07
N PHE A 204 5.51 -0.83 10.94
CA PHE A 204 5.02 -0.41 9.63
C PHE A 204 3.62 -0.95 9.35
N TYR A 205 3.33 -2.20 9.71
CA TYR A 205 1.98 -2.76 9.61
C TYR A 205 0.97 -1.91 10.40
N LEU A 206 1.30 -1.56 11.65
CA LEU A 206 0.46 -0.70 12.48
C LEU A 206 0.25 0.68 11.84
N ASP A 207 1.32 1.32 11.38
CA ASP A 207 1.28 2.65 10.78
C ASP A 207 0.45 2.68 9.48
N VAL A 208 0.60 1.65 8.62
CA VAL A 208 -0.21 1.50 7.40
C VAL A 208 -1.68 1.24 7.73
N TYR A 209 -1.97 0.42 8.74
CA TYR A 209 -3.34 0.18 9.18
C TYR A 209 -4.00 1.48 9.67
N GLU A 210 -3.33 2.26 10.50
CA GLU A 210 -3.86 3.54 10.97
C GLU A 210 -4.05 4.54 9.83
N ALA A 211 -3.05 4.62 8.95
CA ALA A 211 -3.06 5.52 7.81
C ALA A 211 -4.22 5.21 6.86
N LEU A 212 -4.33 3.94 6.44
CA LEU A 212 -5.38 3.51 5.54
C LEU A 212 -6.77 3.71 6.18
N GLY A 213 -6.93 3.39 7.46
CA GLY A 213 -8.21 3.61 8.15
C GLY A 213 -8.62 5.10 8.23
N ASN A 214 -7.69 6.05 8.16
CA ASN A 214 -8.01 7.47 7.95
C ASN A 214 -8.40 7.76 6.50
N LEU A 215 -7.61 7.27 5.56
CA LEU A 215 -7.78 7.52 4.12
C LEU A 215 -9.09 6.93 3.57
N LEU A 216 -9.64 5.88 4.17
CA LEU A 216 -10.87 5.20 3.71
C LEU A 216 -12.10 6.12 3.59
N VAL A 217 -12.13 7.27 4.26
CA VAL A 217 -13.20 8.25 4.09
C VAL A 217 -13.38 8.66 2.62
N ILE A 218 -12.28 8.77 1.86
CA ILE A 218 -12.29 9.17 0.45
C ILE A 218 -12.98 8.11 -0.42
N PRO A 219 -12.48 6.85 -0.53
CA PRO A 219 -13.12 5.85 -1.37
C PRO A 219 -14.57 5.54 -0.96
N VAL A 220 -14.87 5.54 0.35
CA VAL A 220 -16.25 5.36 0.83
C VAL A 220 -17.15 6.51 0.38
N ALA A 221 -16.71 7.75 0.52
CA ALA A 221 -17.48 8.90 0.04
C ALA A 221 -17.66 8.88 -1.49
N LEU A 222 -16.63 8.50 -2.26
CA LEU A 222 -16.74 8.35 -3.72
C LEU A 222 -17.79 7.29 -4.09
N ASN A 223 -17.86 6.18 -3.35
CA ASN A 223 -18.93 5.18 -3.52
C ASN A 223 -20.29 5.77 -3.16
N ASN A 224 -20.42 6.53 -2.08
CA ASN A 224 -21.68 7.18 -1.71
C ASN A 224 -22.17 8.10 -2.84
N ILE A 225 -21.29 8.92 -3.42
CA ILE A 225 -21.64 9.75 -4.58
C ILE A 225 -22.09 8.88 -5.76
N LYS A 226 -21.33 7.83 -6.08
CA LYS A 226 -21.60 6.97 -7.24
C LYS A 226 -22.90 6.18 -7.14
N TYR A 227 -23.15 5.56 -5.98
CA TYR A 227 -24.23 4.59 -5.81
C TYR A 227 -25.47 5.20 -5.13
N ARG A 228 -25.33 6.35 -4.46
CA ARG A 228 -26.41 6.99 -3.67
C ARG A 228 -26.64 8.45 -4.04
N ALA A 229 -25.85 9.01 -4.96
CA ALA A 229 -25.94 10.41 -5.40
C ALA A 229 -25.75 11.46 -4.29
N ASP A 230 -25.18 11.06 -3.15
CA ASP A 230 -24.94 11.92 -1.99
C ASP A 230 -23.69 11.42 -1.26
N ALA A 231 -22.67 12.26 -1.14
CA ALA A 231 -21.41 11.92 -0.46
C ALA A 231 -21.63 11.51 1.01
N ASN A 232 -22.65 12.07 1.65
CA ASN A 232 -22.95 11.86 3.06
C ASN A 232 -23.84 10.63 3.31
N SER A 233 -24.43 10.04 2.27
CA SER A 233 -25.36 8.91 2.43
C SER A 233 -24.60 7.60 2.64
N MET A 234 -24.61 7.07 3.86
CA MET A 234 -23.86 5.86 4.22
C MET A 234 -24.62 4.55 3.99
N ASN A 235 -23.90 3.46 3.75
CA ASN A 235 -24.47 2.12 3.85
C ASN A 235 -24.83 1.77 5.30
N PRO A 236 -25.96 1.08 5.55
CA PRO A 236 -26.38 0.66 6.89
C PRO A 236 -25.63 -0.59 7.37
N LEU A 237 -24.31 -0.59 7.30
CA LEU A 237 -23.44 -1.70 7.76
C LEU A 237 -23.18 -1.64 9.26
N GLU A 238 -23.09 -0.42 9.80
CA GLU A 238 -22.83 -0.16 11.21
C GLU A 238 -24.03 0.53 11.86
N LYS A 239 -24.29 0.20 13.13
CA LYS A 239 -25.40 0.82 13.86
C LYS A 239 -25.11 2.30 14.08
N ASN A 240 -26.12 3.14 13.88
CA ASN A 240 -26.06 4.59 14.06
C ASN A 240 -25.05 5.30 13.13
N VAL A 241 -24.72 4.70 11.99
CA VAL A 241 -23.88 5.34 10.97
C VAL A 241 -24.75 5.69 9.78
N SER A 242 -25.08 6.98 9.66
CA SER A 242 -25.94 7.51 8.60
C SER A 242 -25.28 8.60 7.77
N SER A 243 -24.18 9.15 8.28
CA SER A 243 -23.43 10.27 7.71
C SER A 243 -21.92 10.02 7.71
N LEU A 244 -21.16 10.78 6.91
CA LEU A 244 -19.70 10.82 6.99
C LEU A 244 -19.22 11.29 8.37
N GLU A 245 -19.99 12.15 9.04
CA GLU A 245 -19.74 12.60 10.41
C GLU A 245 -19.79 11.43 11.41
N ASP A 246 -20.76 10.54 11.26
CA ASP A 246 -20.83 9.31 12.06
C ASP A 246 -19.68 8.36 11.70
N TYR A 247 -19.35 8.27 10.41
CA TYR A 247 -18.30 7.39 9.91
C TYR A 247 -16.91 7.75 10.46
N ILE A 248 -16.52 9.03 10.45
CA ILE A 248 -15.20 9.43 10.96
C ILE A 248 -15.08 9.24 12.49
N LYS A 249 -16.19 9.09 13.22
CA LYS A 249 -16.19 8.76 14.65
C LYS A 249 -16.02 7.27 14.93
N LEU A 250 -16.16 6.43 13.91
CA LEU A 250 -15.92 4.99 14.05
C LEU A 250 -14.47 4.69 14.40
N THR A 251 -14.29 3.59 15.13
CA THR A 251 -12.98 2.98 15.29
C THR A 251 -12.39 2.61 13.92
N LYS A 252 -11.07 2.62 13.80
CA LYS A 252 -10.37 2.24 12.58
C LYS A 252 -10.79 0.86 12.08
N ALA A 253 -10.95 -0.10 12.99
CA ALA A 253 -11.44 -1.44 12.68
C ALA A 253 -12.82 -1.43 12.02
N SER A 254 -13.78 -0.70 12.59
CA SER A 254 -15.14 -0.60 12.04
C SER A 254 -15.18 0.08 10.67
N ARG A 255 -14.26 1.01 10.37
CA ARG A 255 -14.20 1.65 9.06
C ARG A 255 -13.92 0.67 7.92
N TYR A 256 -13.15 -0.38 8.19
CA TYR A 256 -12.87 -1.43 7.19
C TYR A 256 -14.09 -2.26 6.81
N HIS A 257 -15.17 -2.27 7.61
CA HIS A 257 -16.41 -2.93 7.21
C HIS A 257 -17.05 -2.30 5.97
N PHE A 258 -16.69 -1.04 5.67
CA PHE A 258 -17.13 -0.33 4.46
C PHE A 258 -16.26 -0.63 3.25
N CYS A 259 -15.23 -1.48 3.36
CA CYS A 259 -14.45 -1.98 2.23
C CYS A 259 -15.23 -3.07 1.47
N LEU A 260 -16.31 -2.67 0.79
CA LEU A 260 -17.21 -3.58 0.09
C LEU A 260 -16.64 -4.02 -1.26
N ASN A 261 -16.75 -5.31 -1.57
CA ASN A 261 -16.43 -5.86 -2.89
C ASN A 261 -17.53 -5.61 -3.95
N THR A 262 -18.64 -5.01 -3.55
CA THR A 262 -19.75 -4.63 -4.44
C THR A 262 -19.67 -3.18 -4.90
N GLU A 263 -18.72 -2.40 -4.37
CA GLU A 263 -18.58 -0.98 -4.66
C GLU A 263 -17.17 -0.66 -5.18
N VAL A 264 -17.09 -0.10 -6.39
CA VAL A 264 -15.85 -0.04 -7.18
C VAL A 264 -14.69 0.69 -6.49
N TYR A 265 -14.94 1.74 -5.70
CA TYR A 265 -13.88 2.52 -5.07
C TYR A 265 -13.39 1.88 -3.77
N THR A 266 -13.99 0.80 -3.29
CA THR A 266 -13.50 0.04 -2.14
C THR A 266 -13.07 -1.36 -2.53
N ASP A 267 -13.73 -1.97 -3.51
CA ASP A 267 -13.42 -3.29 -4.05
C ASP A 267 -11.98 -3.33 -4.58
N PHE A 268 -11.55 -2.30 -5.31
CA PHE A 268 -10.21 -2.26 -5.91
C PHE A 268 -9.07 -2.31 -4.88
N LEU A 269 -9.34 -1.92 -3.63
CA LEU A 269 -8.34 -1.90 -2.57
C LEU A 269 -7.95 -3.31 -2.14
N ASP A 270 -8.87 -4.28 -2.27
CA ASP A 270 -8.67 -5.69 -1.92
C ASP A 270 -8.02 -5.85 -0.52
N VAL A 271 -8.55 -5.11 0.46
CA VAL A 271 -7.90 -4.97 1.76
C VAL A 271 -8.12 -6.21 2.62
N VAL A 272 -7.01 -6.82 3.05
CA VAL A 272 -7.01 -7.84 4.11
C VAL A 272 -6.58 -7.19 5.43
N VAL A 273 -7.46 -7.20 6.43
CA VAL A 273 -7.19 -6.61 7.75
C VAL A 273 -7.31 -7.61 8.89
N ASN A 274 -6.46 -7.44 9.91
CA ASN A 274 -6.55 -8.20 11.16
C ASN A 274 -6.57 -7.24 12.35
N ALA A 275 -7.77 -6.82 12.75
CA ALA A 275 -7.94 -5.89 13.86
C ALA A 275 -7.42 -6.43 15.21
N LYS A 276 -7.48 -7.76 15.41
CA LYS A 276 -6.95 -8.40 16.61
C LYS A 276 -5.43 -8.27 16.67
N LEU A 277 -4.75 -8.63 15.58
CA LEU A 277 -3.29 -8.50 15.46
C LEU A 277 -2.86 -7.04 15.61
N ARG A 278 -3.56 -6.10 14.97
CA ARG A 278 -3.29 -4.66 15.12
C ARG A 278 -3.38 -4.22 16.58
N ASN A 279 -4.44 -4.63 17.30
CA ASN A 279 -4.62 -4.25 18.70
C ASN A 279 -3.54 -4.86 19.60
N ALA A 280 -3.19 -6.13 19.36
CA ALA A 280 -2.10 -6.82 20.04
C ALA A 280 -0.76 -6.08 19.86
N ILE A 281 -0.40 -5.73 18.61
CA ILE A 281 0.80 -4.93 18.31
C ILE A 281 0.76 -3.57 19.02
N GLY A 282 -0.36 -2.84 18.90
CA GLY A 282 -0.50 -1.50 19.48
C GLY A 282 -0.44 -1.46 21.01
N HIS A 283 -0.79 -2.55 21.68
CA HIS A 283 -0.70 -2.69 23.14
C HIS A 283 0.57 -3.41 23.62
N ASN A 284 1.48 -3.77 22.71
CA ASN A 284 2.64 -4.63 22.98
C ASN A 284 2.26 -5.99 23.63
N ASP A 285 1.08 -6.49 23.30
CA ASP A 285 0.52 -7.76 23.77
C ASP A 285 0.63 -8.82 22.66
N VAL A 286 1.86 -9.02 22.17
CA VAL A 286 2.15 -9.92 21.06
C VAL A 286 3.46 -10.66 21.31
N GLU A 287 3.41 -11.98 21.16
CA GLU A 287 4.59 -12.84 21.18
C GLU A 287 4.73 -13.47 19.79
N CYS A 288 5.95 -13.56 19.29
CA CYS A 288 6.22 -14.23 18.02
C CYS A 288 7.26 -15.31 18.26
N ASP A 289 6.93 -16.55 17.91
CA ASP A 289 7.90 -17.63 17.91
C ASP A 289 8.73 -17.56 16.63
N ALA A 290 10.03 -17.25 16.75
CA ALA A 290 10.89 -17.05 15.58
C ALA A 290 11.10 -18.32 14.74
N VAL A 291 10.84 -19.50 15.31
CA VAL A 291 11.00 -20.81 14.64
C VAL A 291 9.82 -21.10 13.74
N SER A 292 8.62 -21.18 14.34
CA SER A 292 7.36 -21.45 13.67
C SER A 292 6.79 -20.21 12.98
N GLN A 293 7.29 -19.02 13.28
CA GLN A 293 6.83 -17.72 12.78
C GLN A 293 5.34 -17.46 13.09
N VAL A 294 4.80 -18.12 14.10
CA VAL A 294 3.44 -17.90 14.62
C VAL A 294 3.45 -16.66 15.51
N ILE A 295 2.39 -15.86 15.38
CA ILE A 295 2.14 -14.59 16.09
C ILE A 295 0.81 -14.69 16.83
#